data_AF-A0A849AX91-F1
#
_entry.id   AF-A0A849AX91-F1
#
_cell.length_a   1.000
_cell.length_b   1.000
_cell.length_c   1.000
_cell.angle_alpha   90.00
_cell.angle_beta   90.00
_cell.angle_gamma   90.00
#
_symmetry.space_group_name_H-M   'P 1'
#
loop_
_entity.id
_entity.type
_entity.pdbx_description
1 polymer ?
#
loop_
_entity_poly.entity_id
_entity_poly.type
_entity_poly.pdbx_seq_one_letter_code
_entity_poly.pdbx_strand_id
1 'polypeptide(L)'
;MNKANQSGSTIVVIMVVVVLLTIIGAMAMRGSIFGLRIATNSQANNIMDQNNDASFYHIENLDFIKSQLIGTGLLGFPKMVDNRNKELVLCYRSSTSKFYQLGKASLIYSELASGSETVKKEHIGGSSNMGFCQINASKSDFVSGRGAAMTQIAVRMSGYSEDEPFAHYQIGTDAETGKLEDTLRVVVTSTTVMPVLSSATNKTINDCMQNLSYIDDPDSSLQTVSECLSEAGVPFKTQVAEYNLGQFIKKYVAPPSA
;
A
#
# COMPACT_ATOMS: atom_id res chain seq x y z
N MET A 1 -71.05 45.24 10.26
CA MET A 1 -69.69 44.72 9.93
C MET A 1 -69.65 43.25 10.35
N ASN A 2 -69.96 42.34 9.43
CA ASN A 2 -70.05 40.90 9.72
C ASN A 2 -68.65 40.27 9.66
N LYS A 3 -68.10 39.87 10.81
CA LYS A 3 -66.97 38.93 10.90
C LYS A 3 -67.55 37.52 10.77
N ALA A 4 -67.47 36.93 9.58
CA ALA A 4 -67.73 35.51 9.39
C ALA A 4 -66.54 34.70 9.95
N ASN A 5 -66.84 33.65 10.72
CA ASN A 5 -65.90 32.67 11.26
C ASN A 5 -65.06 32.02 10.15
N GLN A 6 -63.78 32.40 10.05
CA GLN A 6 -62.75 31.69 9.25
C GLN A 6 -61.87 30.76 10.11
N SER A 7 -62.33 30.36 11.29
CA SER A 7 -61.54 29.64 12.29
C SER A 7 -61.09 28.22 11.88
N GLY A 8 -61.65 27.67 10.78
CA GLY A 8 -61.26 26.35 10.26
C GLY A 8 -60.15 26.39 9.20
N SER A 9 -60.06 27.46 8.39
CA SER A 9 -59.10 27.55 7.28
C SER A 9 -57.69 27.89 7.77
N THR A 10 -57.57 28.70 8.81
CA THR A 10 -56.27 29.15 9.33
C THR A 10 -55.45 28.01 9.94
N ILE A 11 -56.10 27.06 10.62
CA ILE A 11 -55.41 25.89 11.21
C ILE A 11 -54.85 24.96 10.13
N VAL A 12 -55.61 24.73 9.05
CA VAL A 12 -55.17 23.89 7.93
C VAL A 12 -53.98 24.53 7.20
N VAL A 13 -54.04 25.84 6.94
CA VAL A 13 -52.95 26.58 6.30
C VAL A 13 -51.68 26.52 7.17
N ILE A 14 -51.80 26.72 8.48
CA ILE A 14 -50.64 26.64 9.40
C ILE A 14 -50.06 25.23 9.42
N MET A 15 -50.90 24.19 9.50
CA MET A 15 -50.45 22.80 9.45
C MET A 15 -49.67 22.47 8.17
N VAL A 16 -50.17 22.91 7.00
CA VAL A 16 -49.49 22.68 5.72
C VAL A 16 -48.16 23.43 5.66
N VAL A 17 -48.10 24.68 6.14
CA VAL A 17 -46.86 25.45 6.20
C VAL A 17 -45.83 24.79 7.12
N VAL A 18 -46.25 24.30 8.29
CA VAL A 18 -45.36 23.59 9.23
C VAL A 18 -44.84 22.28 8.61
N VAL A 19 -45.68 21.53 7.90
CA VAL A 19 -45.25 20.31 7.19
C VAL A 19 -44.24 20.64 6.09
N LEU A 20 -44.45 21.69 5.30
CA LEU A 20 -43.49 22.10 4.27
C LEU A 20 -42.14 22.54 4.87
N LEU A 21 -42.17 23.29 5.96
CA LEU A 21 -40.95 23.72 6.66
C LEU A 21 -40.18 22.53 7.27
N THR A 22 -40.86 21.51 7.80
CA THR A 22 -40.19 20.31 8.32
C THR A 22 -39.57 19.46 7.22
N ILE A 23 -40.20 19.35 6.04
CA ILE A 23 -39.62 18.63 4.89
C ILE A 23 -38.35 19.32 4.38
N ILE A 24 -38.39 20.65 4.19
CA ILE A 24 -37.23 21.42 3.75
C ILE A 24 -36.10 21.33 4.80
N GLY A 25 -36.44 21.45 6.09
CA GLY A 25 -35.48 21.29 7.18
C GLY A 25 -34.81 19.90 7.21
N ALA A 26 -35.60 18.84 7.05
CA ALA A 26 -35.09 17.46 7.01
C ALA A 26 -34.19 17.21 5.78
N MET A 27 -34.54 17.76 4.62
CA MET A 27 -33.72 17.66 3.41
C MET A 27 -32.39 18.40 3.55
N ALA A 28 -32.38 19.60 4.13
CA ALA A 28 -31.16 20.36 4.39
C ALA A 28 -30.20 19.64 5.37
N MET A 29 -30.75 19.04 6.42
CA MET A 29 -29.96 18.21 7.35
C MET A 29 -29.37 16.97 6.67
N ARG A 30 -30.15 16.27 5.83
CA ARG A 30 -29.64 15.12 5.05
C ARG A 30 -28.54 15.52 4.06
N GLY A 31 -28.69 16.64 3.37
CA GLY A 31 -27.66 17.17 2.46
C GLY A 31 -26.33 17.46 3.18
N SER A 32 -26.40 18.01 4.39
CA SER A 32 -25.22 18.30 5.21
C SER A 32 -24.50 17.04 5.70
N ILE A 33 -25.24 16.00 6.11
CA ILE A 33 -24.68 14.70 6.53
C ILE A 33 -24.03 13.99 5.33
N PHE A 34 -24.65 14.08 4.15
CA PHE A 34 -24.10 13.51 2.92
C PHE A 34 -22.79 14.20 2.51
N GLY A 35 -22.76 15.54 2.55
CA GLY A 35 -21.54 16.32 2.30
C GLY A 35 -20.40 15.96 3.27
N LEU A 36 -20.71 15.78 4.56
CA LEU A 36 -19.71 15.36 5.55
C LEU A 36 -19.16 13.95 5.27
N ARG A 37 -20.01 12.99 4.90
CA ARG A 37 -19.57 11.63 4.54
C ARG A 37 -18.65 11.61 3.32
N ILE A 38 -18.98 12.40 2.29
CA ILE A 38 -18.13 12.55 1.10
C ILE A 38 -16.79 13.18 1.48
N ALA A 39 -16.80 14.25 2.28
CA ALA A 39 -15.59 14.92 2.74
C ALA A 39 -14.70 13.97 3.56
N THR A 40 -15.28 13.18 4.47
CA THR A 40 -14.53 12.19 5.26
C THR A 40 -13.92 11.09 4.38
N ASN A 41 -14.64 10.61 3.37
CA ASN A 41 -14.09 9.61 2.45
C ASN A 41 -12.94 10.17 1.59
N SER A 42 -13.10 11.39 1.06
CA SER A 42 -12.04 12.08 0.32
C SER A 42 -10.81 12.36 1.19
N GLN A 43 -11.00 12.82 2.43
CA GLN A 43 -9.91 13.00 3.39
C GLN A 43 -9.19 11.69 3.70
N ALA A 44 -9.93 10.59 3.86
CA ALA A 44 -9.35 9.28 4.09
C ALA A 44 -8.47 8.83 2.91
N ASN A 45 -8.95 9.00 1.67
CA ASN A 45 -8.18 8.69 0.47
C ASN A 45 -6.90 9.53 0.38
N ASN A 46 -6.99 10.84 0.57
CA ASN A 46 -5.82 11.72 0.54
C ASN A 46 -4.76 11.34 1.59
N ILE A 47 -5.18 10.92 2.79
CA ILE A 47 -4.26 10.44 3.82
C ILE A 47 -3.58 9.14 3.39
N MET A 48 -4.33 8.21 2.78
CA MET A 48 -3.76 6.94 2.32
C MET A 48 -2.77 7.15 1.17
N ASP A 49 -3.09 8.04 0.22
CA ASP A 49 -2.19 8.40 -0.86
C ASP A 49 -0.92 9.09 -0.33
N GLN A 50 -1.04 10.07 0.57
CA GLN A 50 0.13 10.72 1.19
C GLN A 50 1.03 9.76 1.95
N ASN A 51 0.46 8.76 2.64
CA ASN A 51 1.26 7.77 3.36
C ASN A 51 1.98 6.81 2.40
N ASN A 52 1.35 6.43 1.29
CA ASN A 52 2.03 5.66 0.24
C ASN A 52 3.17 6.49 -0.38
N ASP A 53 2.92 7.73 -0.76
CA ASP A 53 3.93 8.61 -1.35
C ASP A 53 5.11 8.84 -0.38
N ALA A 54 4.82 9.00 0.92
CA ALA A 54 5.85 9.13 1.95
C ALA A 54 6.71 7.86 2.08
N SER A 55 6.14 6.68 1.84
CA SER A 55 6.87 5.41 1.86
C SER A 55 7.82 5.33 0.64
N PHE A 56 7.36 5.73 -0.54
CA PHE A 56 8.16 5.77 -1.76
C PHE A 56 9.28 6.81 -1.71
N TYR A 57 9.04 7.97 -1.10
CA TYR A 57 10.07 9.02 -0.95
C TYR A 57 11.37 8.48 -0.31
N HIS A 58 11.26 7.54 0.63
CA HIS A 58 12.42 6.90 1.24
C HIS A 58 13.10 5.88 0.32
N ILE A 59 12.32 5.13 -0.47
CA ILE A 59 12.82 4.07 -1.36
C ILE A 59 13.49 4.66 -2.60
N GLU A 60 13.03 5.83 -3.05
CA GLU A 60 13.56 6.52 -4.24
C GLU A 60 14.77 7.42 -3.93
N ASN A 61 15.16 7.54 -2.65
CA ASN A 61 16.33 8.31 -2.27
C ASN A 61 17.62 7.61 -2.72
N LEU A 62 18.39 8.26 -3.59
CA LEU A 62 19.61 7.68 -4.18
C LEU A 62 20.67 7.25 -3.15
N ASP A 63 20.85 8.01 -2.07
CA ASP A 63 21.83 7.69 -1.04
C ASP A 63 21.38 6.49 -0.20
N PHE A 64 20.07 6.41 0.08
CA PHE A 64 19.46 5.25 0.69
C PHE A 64 19.63 4.02 -0.21
N ILE A 65 19.23 4.09 -1.49
CA ILE A 65 19.34 3.00 -2.47
C ILE A 65 20.76 2.44 -2.50
N LYS A 66 21.80 3.26 -2.67
CA LYS A 66 23.20 2.80 -2.73
C LYS A 66 23.59 1.94 -1.52
N SER A 67 23.16 2.34 -0.33
CA SER A 67 23.42 1.58 0.91
C SER A 67 22.58 0.31 1.02
N GLN A 68 21.38 0.31 0.43
CA GLN A 68 20.42 -0.79 0.53
C GLN A 68 20.55 -1.83 -0.58
N LEU A 69 21.37 -1.59 -1.59
CA LEU A 69 21.63 -2.53 -2.69
C LEU A 69 22.56 -3.68 -2.32
N ILE A 70 23.33 -3.54 -1.24
CA ILE A 70 24.40 -4.46 -0.87
C ILE A 70 23.95 -5.32 0.31
N GLY A 71 24.32 -6.60 0.27
CA GLY A 71 24.16 -7.52 1.39
C GLY A 71 22.70 -7.63 1.85
N THR A 72 22.45 -7.36 3.13
CA THR A 72 21.13 -7.49 3.75
C THR A 72 20.27 -6.22 3.67
N GLY A 73 20.61 -5.28 2.78
CA GLY A 73 19.80 -4.09 2.56
C GLY A 73 18.43 -4.39 1.94
N LEU A 74 17.54 -3.40 1.95
CA LEU A 74 16.16 -3.53 1.45
C LEU A 74 16.08 -4.11 0.03
N LEU A 75 17.03 -3.74 -0.83
CA LEU A 75 17.12 -4.23 -2.21
C LEU A 75 18.14 -5.39 -2.32
N GLY A 76 19.22 -5.38 -1.53
CA GLY A 76 20.24 -6.42 -1.57
C GLY A 76 19.74 -7.80 -1.12
N PHE A 77 18.88 -7.85 -0.10
CA PHE A 77 18.41 -9.12 0.45
C PHE A 77 17.50 -9.92 -0.51
N PRO A 78 16.47 -9.33 -1.15
CA PRO A 78 15.67 -10.04 -2.16
C PRO A 78 16.45 -10.30 -3.47
N LYS A 79 17.61 -9.65 -3.68
CA LYS A 79 18.50 -9.91 -4.84
C LYS A 79 19.21 -11.26 -4.75
N MET A 80 19.43 -11.75 -3.53
CA MET A 80 20.12 -13.02 -3.27
C MET A 80 19.40 -14.18 -3.95
N VAL A 81 20.17 -15.13 -4.49
CA VAL A 81 19.63 -16.26 -5.30
C VAL A 81 18.49 -16.99 -4.59
N ASP A 82 18.63 -17.26 -3.29
CA ASP A 82 17.64 -17.98 -2.48
C ASP A 82 16.36 -17.17 -2.16
N ASN A 83 16.41 -15.86 -2.36
CA ASN A 83 15.33 -14.92 -2.04
C ASN A 83 14.69 -14.28 -3.28
N ARG A 84 15.20 -14.58 -4.49
CA ARG A 84 14.58 -14.12 -5.73
C ARG A 84 13.15 -14.61 -5.82
N ASN A 85 12.29 -13.80 -6.41
CA ASN A 85 10.84 -14.02 -6.53
C ASN A 85 10.07 -14.11 -5.19
N LYS A 86 10.75 -13.97 -4.04
CA LYS A 86 10.09 -13.79 -2.74
C LYS A 86 9.87 -12.30 -2.49
N GLU A 87 8.74 -11.96 -1.90
CA GLU A 87 8.44 -10.60 -1.45
C GLU A 87 9.06 -10.35 -0.08
N LEU A 88 9.96 -9.38 0.01
CA LEU A 88 10.44 -8.85 1.28
C LEU A 88 9.48 -7.77 1.77
N VAL A 89 8.80 -8.05 2.87
CA VAL A 89 7.78 -7.19 3.45
C VAL A 89 8.29 -6.50 4.71
N LEU A 90 8.04 -5.20 4.79
CA LEU A 90 8.26 -4.39 5.99
C LEU A 90 7.05 -3.49 6.28
N CYS A 91 6.91 -3.11 7.55
CA CYS A 91 5.93 -2.14 7.96
C CYS A 91 6.60 -0.78 8.11
N TYR A 92 6.08 0.24 7.43
CA TYR A 92 6.56 1.60 7.57
C TYR A 92 6.07 2.19 8.89
N ARG A 93 6.98 2.38 9.83
CA ARG A 93 6.71 2.85 11.19
C ARG A 93 7.28 4.24 11.40
N SER A 94 6.44 5.19 11.82
CA SER A 94 6.88 6.55 12.17
C SER A 94 7.73 6.59 13.45
N SER A 95 7.55 5.60 14.34
CA SER A 95 8.23 5.51 15.63
C SER A 95 9.70 5.05 15.56
N THR A 96 10.16 4.55 14.41
CA THR A 96 11.52 4.00 14.24
C THR A 96 12.44 4.99 13.55
N SER A 97 13.64 5.20 14.11
CA SER A 97 14.66 6.09 13.53
C SER A 97 15.29 5.57 12.23
N LYS A 98 15.14 4.28 11.94
CA LYS A 98 15.60 3.65 10.70
C LYS A 98 14.38 3.21 9.89
N PHE A 99 14.35 3.59 8.62
CA PHE A 99 13.31 3.20 7.68
C PHE A 99 13.27 1.68 7.46
N TYR A 100 14.44 1.05 7.33
CA TYR A 100 14.57 -0.39 7.11
C TYR A 100 15.53 -1.04 8.11
N GLN A 101 15.13 -2.22 8.60
CA GLN A 101 15.95 -3.11 9.40
C GLN A 101 15.59 -4.55 9.03
N LEU A 102 16.58 -5.36 8.60
CA LEU A 102 16.35 -6.75 8.20
C LEU A 102 15.65 -7.58 9.29
N GLY A 103 16.08 -7.42 10.54
CA GLY A 103 15.46 -8.10 11.69
C GLY A 103 14.04 -7.64 12.02
N LYS A 104 13.44 -6.75 11.24
CA LYS A 104 12.02 -6.36 11.31
C LYS A 104 11.33 -6.52 9.96
N ALA A 105 11.85 -7.40 9.11
CA ALA A 105 11.28 -7.73 7.83
C ALA A 105 10.82 -9.20 7.82
N SER A 106 9.87 -9.52 6.95
CA SER A 106 9.43 -10.88 6.67
C SER A 106 9.60 -11.18 5.18
N LEU A 107 9.85 -12.44 4.83
CA LEU A 107 9.68 -12.92 3.46
C LEU A 107 8.31 -13.58 3.32
N ILE A 108 7.69 -13.39 2.17
CA ILE A 108 6.46 -14.06 1.76
C ILE A 108 6.59 -14.53 0.31
N TYR A 109 6.13 -15.73 0.06
CA TYR A 109 6.18 -16.37 -1.27
C TYR A 109 5.11 -17.44 -1.36
N SER A 110 4.69 -17.78 -2.58
CA SER A 110 3.83 -18.93 -2.82
C SER A 110 4.67 -20.19 -3.05
N GLU A 111 4.16 -21.32 -2.59
CA GLU A 111 4.74 -22.63 -2.82
C GLU A 111 3.62 -23.62 -3.14
N LEU A 112 3.82 -24.41 -4.19
CA LEU A 112 2.92 -25.50 -4.55
C LEU A 112 3.24 -26.71 -3.66
N ALA A 113 2.40 -26.95 -2.65
CA ALA A 113 2.54 -28.08 -1.74
C ALA A 113 1.37 -29.05 -1.94
N SER A 114 1.66 -30.31 -2.28
CA SER A 114 0.64 -31.37 -2.39
C SER A 114 -0.52 -31.05 -3.36
N GLY A 115 -0.24 -30.33 -4.45
CA GLY A 115 -1.23 -29.97 -5.48
C GLY A 115 -2.11 -28.75 -5.13
N SER A 116 -1.82 -28.06 -4.02
CA SER A 116 -2.47 -26.80 -3.65
C SER A 116 -1.40 -25.73 -3.48
N GLU A 117 -1.65 -24.55 -4.06
CA GLU A 117 -0.79 -23.40 -3.86
C GLU A 117 -1.05 -22.81 -2.47
N THR A 118 0.02 -22.57 -1.71
CA THR A 118 -0.08 -22.04 -0.35
C THR A 118 0.91 -20.91 -0.13
N VAL A 119 0.52 -19.92 0.65
CA VAL A 119 1.39 -18.80 1.05
C VAL A 119 2.30 -19.25 2.20
N LYS A 120 3.62 -19.16 1.98
CA LYS A 120 4.65 -19.35 3.01
C LYS A 120 5.16 -18.00 3.51
N LYS A 121 5.50 -17.97 4.80
CA LYS A 121 5.93 -16.77 5.53
C LYS A 121 7.13 -17.09 6.38
N GLU A 122 8.18 -16.29 6.25
CA GLU A 122 9.38 -16.39 7.06
C GLU A 122 9.64 -15.06 7.75
N HIS A 123 9.65 -15.06 9.08
CA HIS A 123 9.96 -13.86 9.86
C HIS A 123 11.47 -13.82 10.13
N ILE A 124 12.20 -12.93 9.45
CA ILE A 124 13.67 -12.88 9.53
C ILE A 124 14.13 -12.52 10.95
N GLY A 125 13.37 -11.66 11.62
CA GLY A 125 13.57 -11.29 13.03
C GLY A 125 12.96 -12.23 14.07
N GLY A 126 12.37 -13.35 13.64
CA GLY A 126 11.54 -14.23 14.45
C GLY A 126 10.12 -13.68 14.69
N SER A 127 9.27 -14.47 15.34
CA SER A 127 7.83 -14.18 15.51
C SER A 127 7.54 -12.88 16.26
N SER A 128 8.46 -12.39 17.09
CA SER A 128 8.32 -11.14 17.84
C SER A 128 8.70 -9.89 17.02
N ASN A 129 9.44 -10.03 15.92
CA ASN A 129 9.89 -8.92 15.07
C ASN A 129 9.51 -9.15 13.60
N MET A 130 8.23 -9.41 13.35
CA MET A 130 7.75 -9.57 11.99
C MET A 130 7.68 -8.25 11.22
N GLY A 131 7.84 -8.35 9.90
CA GLY A 131 7.75 -7.23 8.98
C GLY A 131 6.34 -6.84 8.56
N PHE A 132 5.31 -7.62 8.90
CA PHE A 132 3.93 -7.26 8.56
C PHE A 132 3.42 -6.13 9.47
N CYS A 133 2.59 -5.24 8.92
CA CYS A 133 1.91 -4.24 9.75
C CYS A 133 0.81 -4.91 10.56
N GLN A 134 0.78 -4.65 11.87
CA GLN A 134 -0.19 -5.25 12.76
C GLN A 134 -1.00 -4.21 13.54
N ILE A 135 -2.31 -4.45 13.60
CA ILE A 135 -3.19 -3.80 14.56
C ILE A 135 -3.08 -4.55 15.89
N ASN A 136 -2.44 -3.91 16.85
CA ASN A 136 -2.32 -4.37 18.22
C ASN A 136 -2.66 -3.25 19.21
N ALA A 137 -2.74 -3.59 20.50
CA ALA A 137 -3.09 -2.62 21.56
C ALA A 137 -2.09 -1.45 21.66
N SER A 138 -0.82 -1.67 21.31
CA SER A 138 0.25 -0.68 21.39
C SER A 138 0.22 0.35 20.27
N LYS A 139 -0.54 0.11 19.18
CA LYS A 139 -0.64 0.98 18.00
C LYS A 139 0.72 1.45 17.44
N SER A 140 1.76 0.61 17.58
CA SER A 140 3.13 0.94 17.19
C SER A 140 3.36 1.04 15.68
N ASP A 141 2.48 0.38 14.92
CA ASP A 141 2.61 0.18 13.47
C ASP A 141 1.84 1.21 12.65
N PHE A 142 1.21 2.17 13.32
CA PHE A 142 0.55 3.29 12.67
C PHE A 142 1.55 4.38 12.32
N VAL A 143 1.41 4.94 11.11
CA VAL A 143 2.25 6.04 10.61
C VAL A 143 1.90 7.36 11.30
N SER A 144 0.70 7.46 11.87
CA SER A 144 0.22 8.66 12.57
C SER A 144 0.03 8.40 14.06
N GLY A 145 0.34 9.41 14.90
CA GLY A 145 0.03 9.38 16.34
C GLY A 145 -1.47 9.28 16.65
N ARG A 146 -2.34 9.56 15.67
CA ARG A 146 -3.80 9.34 15.76
C ARG A 146 -4.20 7.87 15.54
N GLY A 147 -3.26 7.00 15.17
CA GLY A 147 -3.53 5.58 14.93
C GLY A 147 -4.53 5.35 13.81
N ALA A 148 -4.51 6.19 12.77
CA ALA A 148 -5.52 6.17 11.72
C ALA A 148 -5.17 5.21 10.57
N ALA A 149 -3.92 5.26 10.08
CA ALA A 149 -3.48 4.48 8.93
C ALA A 149 -2.12 3.79 9.18
N MET A 150 -1.93 2.65 8.54
CA MET A 150 -0.69 1.86 8.52
C MET A 150 -0.28 1.63 7.07
N THR A 151 1.02 1.62 6.80
CA THR A 151 1.55 1.44 5.44
C THR A 151 2.52 0.28 5.43
N GLN A 152 2.23 -0.71 4.60
CA GLN A 152 3.08 -1.86 4.37
C GLN A 152 3.78 -1.71 3.03
N ILE A 153 5.06 -2.08 3.00
CA ILE A 153 5.87 -2.07 1.79
C ILE A 153 6.31 -3.50 1.53
N ALA A 154 6.08 -3.97 0.31
CA ALA A 154 6.58 -5.23 -0.19
C ALA A 154 7.54 -4.95 -1.36
N VAL A 155 8.72 -5.55 -1.31
CA VAL A 155 9.75 -5.44 -2.35
C VAL A 155 9.98 -6.82 -2.91
N ARG A 156 9.75 -7.00 -4.21
CA ARG A 156 10.03 -8.24 -4.91
C ARG A 156 11.04 -7.98 -6.01
N MET A 157 12.05 -8.84 -6.08
CA MET A 157 12.92 -8.90 -7.25
C MET A 157 12.50 -10.07 -8.10
N SER A 158 11.97 -9.78 -9.28
CA SER A 158 11.69 -10.80 -10.27
C SER A 158 12.87 -10.93 -11.23
N GLY A 159 13.30 -12.17 -11.46
CA GLY A 159 14.03 -12.51 -12.68
C GLY A 159 13.02 -12.62 -13.81
N TYR A 160 13.23 -11.91 -14.91
CA TYR A 160 12.32 -11.92 -16.05
C TYR A 160 12.06 -13.34 -16.56
N SER A 161 10.81 -13.81 -16.52
CA SER A 161 10.37 -14.99 -17.30
C SER A 161 9.70 -14.62 -18.62
N GLU A 162 9.17 -13.39 -18.76
CA GLU A 162 8.30 -13.00 -19.89
C GLU A 162 8.66 -11.68 -20.60
N ASP A 163 9.75 -11.00 -20.26
CA ASP A 163 10.12 -9.77 -20.98
C ASP A 163 10.77 -10.08 -22.33
N GLU A 164 10.62 -9.16 -23.29
CA GLU A 164 11.29 -9.26 -24.59
C GLU A 164 12.79 -9.57 -24.38
N PRO A 165 13.36 -10.55 -25.12
CA PRO A 165 14.77 -10.85 -25.02
C PRO A 165 15.61 -9.58 -25.14
N PHE A 166 16.50 -9.36 -24.16
CA PHE A 166 17.41 -8.22 -24.10
C PHE A 166 16.79 -6.84 -23.81
N ALA A 167 15.50 -6.73 -23.48
CA ALA A 167 14.84 -5.43 -23.22
C ALA A 167 15.54 -4.56 -22.16
N HIS A 168 16.26 -5.17 -21.23
CA HIS A 168 16.94 -4.49 -20.13
C HIS A 168 18.46 -4.59 -20.18
N TYR A 169 19.01 -5.24 -21.21
CA TYR A 169 20.46 -5.31 -21.40
C TYR A 169 21.01 -3.96 -21.87
N GLN A 170 22.24 -3.66 -21.48
CA GLN A 170 22.89 -2.43 -21.92
C GLN A 170 23.37 -2.55 -23.36
N ILE A 171 22.95 -1.60 -24.19
CA ILE A 171 23.36 -1.53 -25.59
C ILE A 171 24.86 -1.26 -25.67
N GLY A 172 25.59 -2.11 -26.40
CA GLY A 172 27.00 -1.91 -26.72
C GLY A 172 28.00 -2.43 -25.69
N THR A 173 27.56 -3.22 -24.70
CA THR A 173 28.43 -3.95 -23.78
C THR A 173 27.85 -5.33 -23.49
N ASP A 174 28.69 -6.22 -23.00
CA ASP A 174 28.31 -7.58 -22.62
C ASP A 174 28.54 -7.74 -21.10
N ALA A 175 27.61 -8.38 -20.40
CA ALA A 175 27.66 -8.49 -18.94
C ALA A 175 28.86 -9.31 -18.47
N GLU A 176 29.24 -10.35 -19.23
CA GLU A 176 30.34 -11.25 -18.90
C GLU A 176 31.70 -10.58 -19.16
N THR A 177 31.85 -9.94 -20.30
CA THR A 177 33.07 -9.23 -20.71
C THR A 177 33.28 -7.93 -19.92
N GLY A 178 32.20 -7.22 -19.63
CA GLY A 178 32.19 -5.97 -18.86
C GLY A 178 32.17 -6.17 -17.34
N LYS A 179 31.97 -7.41 -16.86
CA LYS A 179 31.74 -7.75 -15.45
C LYS A 179 30.61 -6.92 -14.82
N LEU A 180 29.55 -6.69 -15.59
CA LEU A 180 28.38 -5.96 -15.15
C LEU A 180 27.41 -6.92 -14.48
N GLU A 181 26.74 -6.47 -13.43
CA GLU A 181 25.63 -7.23 -12.85
C GLU A 181 24.41 -7.20 -13.78
N ASP A 182 23.71 -8.32 -13.88
CA ASP A 182 22.44 -8.43 -14.60
C ASP A 182 21.44 -7.40 -14.11
N THR A 183 20.69 -6.84 -15.07
CA THR A 183 19.57 -5.96 -14.75
C THR A 183 18.41 -6.76 -14.18
N LEU A 184 17.89 -6.33 -13.04
CA LEU A 184 16.76 -6.99 -12.36
C LEU A 184 15.57 -6.05 -12.27
N ARG A 185 14.36 -6.57 -12.50
CA ARG A 185 13.12 -5.85 -12.23
C ARG A 185 12.84 -5.89 -10.74
N VAL A 186 12.61 -4.71 -10.19
CA VAL A 186 12.20 -4.53 -8.80
C VAL A 186 10.79 -4.00 -8.82
N VAL A 187 9.87 -4.76 -8.23
CA VAL A 187 8.49 -4.34 -8.02
C VAL A 187 8.36 -3.96 -6.55
N VAL A 188 8.00 -2.71 -6.30
CA VAL A 188 7.76 -2.18 -4.96
C VAL A 188 6.28 -1.86 -4.85
N THR A 189 5.61 -2.52 -3.92
CA THR A 189 4.20 -2.33 -3.64
C THR A 189 4.04 -1.68 -2.27
N SER A 190 3.42 -0.51 -2.23
CA SER A 190 3.03 0.18 -0.99
C SER A 190 1.52 0.07 -0.80
N THR A 191 1.09 -0.58 0.28
CA THR A 191 -0.32 -0.72 0.64
C THR A 191 -0.57 0.03 1.93
N THR A 192 -1.35 1.11 1.85
CA THR A 192 -1.84 1.82 3.04
C THR A 192 -3.26 1.39 3.35
N VAL A 193 -3.49 1.03 4.60
CA VAL A 193 -4.80 0.62 5.14
C VAL A 193 -5.26 1.59 6.20
N MET A 194 -6.57 1.86 6.26
CA MET A 194 -7.21 2.69 7.28
C MET A 194 -8.23 1.88 8.10
N PRO A 195 -7.78 1.10 9.11
CA PRO A 195 -8.65 0.21 9.88
C PRO A 195 -9.77 0.92 10.62
N VAL A 196 -9.57 2.17 11.03
CA VAL A 196 -10.52 2.96 11.84
C VAL A 196 -11.83 3.27 11.11
N LEU A 197 -11.86 3.11 9.78
CA LEU A 197 -13.05 3.30 8.94
C LEU A 197 -13.71 1.98 8.53
N SER A 198 -13.16 0.84 8.97
CA SER A 198 -13.72 -0.48 8.72
C SER A 198 -14.47 -1.01 9.94
N SER A 199 -15.37 -1.95 9.70
CA SER A 199 -16.02 -2.76 10.74
C SER A 199 -15.37 -4.15 10.91
N ALA A 200 -14.36 -4.46 10.09
CA ALA A 200 -13.63 -5.73 10.16
C ALA A 200 -12.84 -5.87 11.47
N THR A 201 -12.66 -7.12 11.90
CA THR A 201 -11.88 -7.39 13.12
C THR A 201 -10.39 -7.14 12.88
N ASN A 202 -9.66 -6.77 13.95
CA ASN A 202 -8.20 -6.63 13.88
C ASN A 202 -7.52 -7.90 13.36
N LYS A 203 -8.05 -9.08 13.71
CA LYS A 203 -7.54 -10.36 13.24
C LYS A 203 -7.69 -10.49 11.71
N THR A 204 -8.87 -10.19 11.17
CA THR A 204 -9.13 -10.22 9.73
C THR A 204 -8.15 -9.33 8.97
N ILE A 205 -7.95 -8.09 9.45
CA ILE A 205 -7.03 -7.15 8.80
C ILE A 205 -5.59 -7.66 8.88
N ASN A 206 -5.15 -8.12 10.06
CA ASN A 206 -3.80 -8.64 10.25
C ASN A 206 -3.52 -9.90 9.42
N ASP A 207 -4.54 -10.73 9.19
CA ASP A 207 -4.44 -11.92 8.32
C ASP A 207 -4.33 -11.48 6.85
N CYS A 208 -5.14 -10.52 6.40
CA CYS A 208 -5.05 -9.99 5.03
C CYS A 208 -3.69 -9.35 4.72
N MET A 209 -3.11 -8.61 5.66
CA MET A 209 -1.79 -7.99 5.50
C MET A 209 -0.63 -9.01 5.45
N GLN A 210 -0.90 -10.29 5.64
CA GLN A 210 0.05 -11.40 5.54
C GLN A 210 -0.12 -12.21 4.24
N ASN A 211 -0.88 -11.71 3.27
CA ASN A 211 -0.97 -12.28 1.93
C ASN A 211 0.07 -11.66 0.99
N LEU A 212 0.22 -12.23 -0.19
CA LEU A 212 1.08 -11.68 -1.25
C LEU A 212 0.52 -10.36 -1.76
N SER A 213 1.40 -9.42 -2.09
CA SER A 213 1.00 -8.10 -2.57
C SER A 213 0.48 -8.17 -4.00
N TYR A 214 1.06 -9.07 -4.80
CA TYR A 214 0.69 -9.36 -6.18
C TYR A 214 1.04 -10.82 -6.51
N ILE A 215 0.30 -11.40 -7.46
CA ILE A 215 0.48 -12.78 -7.94
C ILE A 215 0.63 -12.74 -9.46
N ASP A 216 1.70 -13.31 -10.00
CA ASP A 216 1.95 -13.36 -11.44
C ASP A 216 1.09 -14.40 -12.17
N ASP A 217 0.72 -15.48 -11.47
CA ASP A 217 -0.03 -16.59 -12.03
C ASP A 217 -1.54 -16.25 -12.07
N PRO A 218 -2.14 -16.08 -13.27
CA PRO A 218 -3.56 -15.77 -13.40
C PRO A 218 -4.47 -16.94 -12.98
N ASP A 219 -3.95 -18.18 -12.94
CA ASP A 219 -4.68 -19.38 -12.52
C ASP A 219 -4.54 -19.66 -11.02
N SER A 220 -3.81 -18.81 -10.29
CA SER A 220 -3.65 -18.92 -8.85
C SER A 220 -4.99 -18.77 -8.12
N SER A 221 -5.22 -19.64 -7.15
CA SER A 221 -6.36 -19.54 -6.22
C SER A 221 -6.04 -18.70 -4.99
N LEU A 222 -4.81 -18.16 -4.90
CA LEU A 222 -4.40 -17.32 -3.79
C LEU A 222 -5.02 -15.93 -3.90
N GLN A 223 -5.27 -15.34 -2.75
CA GLN A 223 -5.81 -14.00 -2.65
C GLN A 223 -4.70 -13.02 -2.28
N THR A 224 -4.61 -11.90 -2.99
CA THR A 224 -3.68 -10.81 -2.68
C THR A 224 -4.10 -10.03 -1.42
N VAL A 225 -3.21 -9.21 -0.88
CA VAL A 225 -3.53 -8.25 0.20
C VAL A 225 -4.71 -7.36 -0.20
N SER A 226 -4.67 -6.83 -1.43
CA SER A 226 -5.69 -5.91 -1.94
C SER A 226 -7.07 -6.59 -2.06
N GLU A 227 -7.12 -7.81 -2.57
CA GLU A 227 -8.37 -8.57 -2.69
C GLU A 227 -8.95 -8.91 -1.31
N CYS A 228 -8.12 -9.39 -0.37
CA CYS A 228 -8.55 -9.73 0.98
C CYS A 228 -9.12 -8.51 1.73
N LEU A 229 -8.45 -7.36 1.62
CA LEU A 229 -8.92 -6.12 2.24
C LEU A 229 -10.22 -5.61 1.59
N SER A 230 -10.36 -5.77 0.28
CA SER A 230 -11.57 -5.41 -0.47
C SER A 230 -12.77 -6.24 -0.02
N GLU A 231 -12.62 -7.57 0.05
CA GLU A 231 -13.67 -8.49 0.51
C GLU A 231 -14.06 -8.24 1.97
N ALA A 232 -13.08 -7.91 2.82
CA ALA A 232 -13.32 -7.56 4.21
C ALA A 232 -13.96 -6.17 4.39
N GLY A 233 -14.16 -5.39 3.32
CA GLY A 233 -14.69 -4.03 3.38
C GLY A 233 -13.79 -3.06 4.15
N VAL A 234 -12.48 -3.25 4.06
CA VAL A 234 -11.47 -2.42 4.71
C VAL A 234 -11.00 -1.36 3.73
N PRO A 235 -11.06 -0.06 4.06
CA PRO A 235 -10.51 0.97 3.16
C PRO A 235 -8.99 0.86 3.05
N PHE A 236 -8.49 0.75 1.82
CA PHE A 236 -7.07 0.69 1.52
C PHE A 236 -6.74 1.42 0.20
N LYS A 237 -5.46 1.74 0.01
CA LYS A 237 -4.88 2.19 -1.25
C LYS A 237 -3.56 1.46 -1.47
N THR A 238 -3.45 0.82 -2.63
CA THR A 238 -2.24 0.15 -3.09
C THR A 238 -1.64 0.96 -4.22
N GLN A 239 -0.34 1.21 -4.16
CA GLN A 239 0.46 1.81 -5.21
C GLN A 239 1.58 0.84 -5.56
N VAL A 240 1.81 0.62 -6.85
CA VAL A 240 2.85 -0.27 -7.37
C VAL A 240 3.80 0.57 -8.21
N ALA A 241 5.09 0.48 -7.92
CA ALA A 241 6.14 1.10 -8.70
C ALA A 241 7.13 0.03 -9.16
N GLU A 242 7.54 0.13 -10.42
CA GLU A 242 8.47 -0.80 -11.04
C GLU A 242 9.74 -0.08 -11.44
N TYR A 243 10.88 -0.68 -11.09
CA TYR A 243 12.19 -0.12 -11.36
C TYR A 243 13.09 -1.17 -11.99
N ASN A 244 13.95 -0.72 -12.91
CA ASN A 244 15.03 -1.53 -13.45
C ASN A 244 16.31 -1.22 -12.70
N LEU A 245 16.82 -2.22 -11.99
CA LEU A 245 18.06 -2.10 -11.24
C LEU A 245 19.22 -2.65 -12.04
N GLY A 246 20.16 -1.78 -12.44
CA GLY A 246 21.32 -2.15 -13.25
C GLY A 246 22.51 -1.20 -13.07
N GLN A 247 23.70 -1.65 -13.49
CA GLN A 247 24.94 -0.86 -13.41
C GLN A 247 25.21 -0.11 -14.72
N PHE A 248 24.64 1.08 -14.90
CA PHE A 248 24.79 1.83 -16.15
C PHE A 248 26.18 2.46 -16.30
N ILE A 249 26.93 2.07 -17.34
CA ILE A 249 28.21 2.70 -17.67
C ILE A 249 27.96 4.11 -18.21
N LYS A 250 28.42 5.13 -17.49
CA LYS A 250 28.47 6.51 -18.01
C LYS A 250 29.74 6.71 -18.83
N LYS A 251 29.60 6.94 -20.14
CA LYS A 251 30.73 7.26 -21.01
C LYS A 251 31.43 8.52 -20.51
N TYR A 252 32.66 8.38 -20.02
CA TYR A 252 33.52 9.51 -19.70
C TYR A 252 34.04 10.11 -21.01
N VAL A 253 33.64 11.35 -21.30
CA VAL A 253 34.26 12.14 -22.38
C VAL A 253 35.39 12.92 -21.74
N ALA A 254 36.63 12.56 -22.08
CA ALA A 254 37.79 13.29 -21.62
C ALA A 254 37.70 14.76 -22.09
N PRO A 255 38.02 15.74 -21.23
CA PRO A 255 38.12 17.12 -21.67
C PRO A 255 39.18 17.23 -22.79
N PRO A 256 38.97 18.10 -23.80
CA PRO A 256 39.95 18.29 -24.85
C PRO A 256 41.28 18.71 -24.22
N SER A 257 42.35 17.99 -24.55
CA SER A 257 43.70 18.33 -24.18
C SER A 257 44.01 19.73 -24.73
N ALA A 258 44.36 20.65 -23.81
CA ALA A 258 44.77 22.02 -24.11
C ALA A 258 46.10 22.05 -24.88
#